data_AF-A0AAE3VTA7-F1
#
_entry.id   AF-A0AAE3VTA7-F1
#
_cell.length_a   1.000
_cell.length_b   1.000
_cell.length_c   1.000
_cell.angle_alpha   90.00
_cell.angle_beta   90.00
_cell.angle_gamma   90.00
#
_symmetry.space_group_name_H-M   'P 1'
#
loop_
_entity.id
_entity.type
_entity.pdbx_description
1 polymer ?
#
loop_
_entity_poly.entity_id
_entity_poly.type
_entity_poly.pdbx_seq_one_letter_code
_entity_poly.pdbx_strand_id
1 'polypeptide(L)'
;MGVDLKTTYGWHRQNGKAAREAIERARRDVIDGASRYPSRGGVINPPFKLGSRTLRWIEKPSAAGLRFVGYADDVCRSIRHTGWFTDNDQSETVRGVVYRIPARNGVECFVAGYDNDINGSADADGPACIEFDVTDEEYTAARWADGLAEMIAERERDHSSAWSAGLRVAENRAEIADMRETVKALLAERREIRATVDPVKVPTICASLKERVSRLLDDIRDKREENERLADGDHVDDGCPGFYSGDESLRASFAEGLGAS
;
A
#
# COMPACT_ATOMS: atom_id res chain seq x y z
N MET A 1 9.41 28.86 -10.03
CA MET A 1 8.29 29.32 -10.89
C MET A 1 7.67 30.54 -10.24
N GLY A 2 7.60 31.67 -10.94
CA GLY A 2 6.96 32.89 -10.41
C GLY A 2 5.45 32.71 -10.33
N VAL A 3 4.82 33.23 -9.27
CA VAL A 3 3.36 33.26 -9.12
C VAL A 3 2.79 34.17 -10.21
N ASP A 4 1.86 33.67 -11.02
CA ASP A 4 1.22 34.45 -12.09
C ASP A 4 0.18 35.43 -11.50
N LEU A 5 0.28 36.70 -11.88
CA LEU A 5 -0.57 37.80 -11.41
C LEU A 5 -2.07 37.50 -11.57
N LYS A 6 -2.45 36.79 -12.64
CA LYS A 6 -3.84 36.42 -12.92
C LYS A 6 -4.38 35.43 -11.89
N THR A 7 -3.57 34.47 -11.48
CA THR A 7 -3.92 33.46 -10.47
C THR A 7 -4.13 34.13 -9.12
N THR A 8 -3.20 35.00 -8.72
CA THR A 8 -3.29 35.74 -7.47
C THR A 8 -4.49 36.69 -7.44
N TYR A 9 -4.75 37.41 -8.53
CA TYR A 9 -5.91 38.29 -8.66
C TYR A 9 -7.22 37.50 -8.48
N GLY A 10 -7.33 36.33 -9.11
CA GLY A 10 -8.49 35.45 -8.99
C GLY A 10 -8.80 35.04 -7.55
N TRP A 11 -7.77 34.71 -6.76
CA TRP A 11 -7.93 34.34 -5.35
C TRP A 11 -8.45 35.50 -4.50
N HIS A 12 -7.91 36.71 -4.65
CA HIS A 12 -8.38 37.88 -3.89
C HIS A 12 -9.83 38.23 -4.26
N ARG A 13 -10.22 38.07 -5.53
CA ARG A 13 -11.61 38.24 -5.97
C ARG A 13 -12.55 37.22 -5.35
N GLN A 14 -12.14 35.96 -5.25
CA GLN A 14 -12.91 34.89 -4.60
C GLN A 14 -13.07 35.12 -3.09
N ASN A 15 -12.08 35.76 -2.45
CA ASN A 15 -12.11 36.14 -1.04
C ASN A 15 -12.75 37.52 -0.79
N GLY A 16 -13.67 37.94 -1.67
CA GLY A 16 -14.51 39.12 -1.47
C GLY A 16 -13.83 40.48 -1.64
N LYS A 17 -12.58 40.53 -2.12
CA LYS A 17 -11.90 41.82 -2.36
C LYS A 17 -12.43 42.51 -3.60
N ALA A 18 -12.62 43.82 -3.52
CA ALA A 18 -12.95 44.66 -4.66
C ALA A 18 -11.85 44.56 -5.73
N ALA A 19 -12.19 44.67 -7.02
CA ALA A 19 -11.25 44.44 -8.11
C ALA A 19 -9.97 45.28 -8.02
N ARG A 20 -10.09 46.54 -7.60
CA ARG A 20 -8.94 47.43 -7.38
C ARG A 20 -8.05 46.97 -6.23
N GLU A 21 -8.64 46.56 -5.11
CA GLU A 21 -7.88 46.04 -3.96
C GLU A 21 -7.22 44.69 -4.30
N ALA A 22 -7.94 43.83 -5.03
CA ALA A 22 -7.47 42.51 -5.45
C ALA A 22 -6.23 42.61 -6.36
N ILE A 23 -6.20 43.57 -7.30
CA ILE A 23 -5.04 43.72 -8.21
C ILE A 23 -3.83 44.37 -7.52
N GLU A 24 -4.05 45.29 -6.57
CA GLU A 24 -2.97 45.89 -5.78
C GLU A 24 -2.32 44.89 -4.82
N ARG A 25 -3.12 44.02 -4.20
CA ARG A 25 -2.60 42.92 -3.37
C ARG A 25 -1.88 41.90 -4.25
N ALA A 26 -2.46 41.53 -5.38
CA ALA A 26 -1.84 40.58 -6.29
C ALA A 26 -0.46 41.01 -6.80
N ARG A 27 -0.29 42.30 -7.12
CA ARG A 27 1.01 42.83 -7.49
C ARG A 27 2.02 42.74 -6.34
N ARG A 28 1.61 43.06 -5.11
CA ARG A 28 2.45 42.91 -3.92
C ARG A 28 2.86 41.47 -3.71
N ASP A 29 1.91 40.53 -3.76
CA ASP A 29 2.20 39.11 -3.57
C ASP A 29 3.15 38.56 -4.66
N VAL A 30 3.07 39.05 -5.91
CA VAL A 30 4.03 38.70 -6.98
C VAL A 30 5.41 39.32 -6.73
N ILE A 31 5.48 40.58 -6.28
CA ILE A 31 6.74 41.28 -5.95
C ILE A 31 7.43 40.61 -4.76
N ASP A 32 6.65 40.26 -3.74
CA ASP A 32 7.12 39.66 -2.48
C ASP A 32 7.41 38.16 -2.64
N GLY A 33 7.15 37.57 -3.80
CA GLY A 33 7.27 36.13 -4.05
C GLY A 33 6.35 35.28 -3.17
N ALA A 34 5.24 35.85 -2.68
CA ALA A 34 4.33 35.20 -1.76
C ALA A 34 3.49 34.12 -2.46
N SER A 35 3.86 32.85 -2.30
CA SER A 35 3.05 31.71 -2.76
C SER A 35 1.94 31.40 -1.75
N ARG A 36 0.87 32.19 -1.78
CA ARG A 36 -0.34 31.97 -0.94
C ARG A 36 -1.46 31.24 -1.69
N TYR A 37 -1.20 30.81 -2.93
CA TYR A 37 -2.24 30.42 -3.87
C TYR A 37 -2.05 28.97 -4.28
N PRO A 38 -3.01 28.07 -3.98
CA PRO A 38 -3.03 26.78 -4.62
C PRO A 38 -3.12 26.99 -6.13
N SER A 39 -2.12 26.48 -6.85
CA SER A 39 -2.14 26.50 -8.32
C SER A 39 -3.41 25.80 -8.81
N ARG A 40 -4.06 26.34 -9.85
CA ARG A 40 -5.33 25.81 -10.38
C ARG A 40 -5.22 24.43 -11.08
N GLY A 41 -4.10 23.73 -10.98
CA GLY A 41 -3.92 22.40 -11.55
C GLY A 41 -3.65 21.35 -10.49
N GLY A 42 -4.61 20.46 -10.22
CA GLY A 42 -4.40 19.10 -9.70
C GLY A 42 -3.56 18.88 -8.44
N VAL A 43 -3.15 19.93 -7.71
CA VAL A 43 -2.16 19.80 -6.62
C VAL A 43 -2.71 19.03 -5.42
N ILE A 44 -4.03 19.08 -5.20
CA ILE A 44 -4.68 18.51 -4.02
C ILE A 44 -5.85 17.64 -4.49
N ASN A 45 -5.77 16.34 -4.23
CA ASN A 45 -6.86 15.41 -4.51
C ASN A 45 -8.01 15.58 -3.50
N PRO A 46 -9.23 15.12 -3.85
CA PRO A 46 -10.34 15.05 -2.90
C PRO A 46 -9.95 14.30 -1.62
N PRO A 47 -10.50 14.69 -0.46
CA PRO A 47 -10.25 13.94 0.76
C PRO A 47 -10.80 12.52 0.66
N PHE A 48 -10.07 11.58 1.23
CA PHE A 48 -10.50 10.19 1.37
C PHE A 48 -10.38 9.74 2.83
N LYS A 49 -11.02 8.61 3.14
CA LYS A 49 -11.05 8.04 4.48
C LYS A 49 -10.06 6.89 4.60
N LEU A 50 -9.36 6.86 5.72
CA LEU A 50 -8.56 5.72 6.15
C LEU A 50 -8.88 5.45 7.61
N GLY A 51 -9.70 4.43 7.86
CA GLY A 51 -10.31 4.23 9.17
C GLY A 51 -11.10 5.47 9.62
N SER A 52 -10.79 5.99 10.81
CA SER A 52 -11.37 7.23 11.34
C SER A 52 -10.77 8.51 10.76
N ARG A 53 -9.59 8.41 10.13
CA ARG A 53 -8.79 9.55 9.65
C ARG A 53 -9.27 10.08 8.31
N THR A 54 -9.04 11.36 8.06
CA THR A 54 -9.34 12.01 6.77
C THR A 54 -8.06 12.53 6.15
N LEU A 55 -7.65 11.91 5.05
CA LEU A 55 -6.40 12.19 4.39
C LEU A 55 -6.62 12.90 3.05
N ARG A 56 -5.58 13.58 2.57
CA ARG A 56 -5.52 14.11 1.21
C ARG A 56 -4.17 13.84 0.60
N TRP A 57 -4.18 13.28 -0.59
CA TRP A 57 -2.99 13.23 -1.44
C TRP A 57 -2.72 14.62 -2.03
N ILE A 58 -1.47 15.07 -1.89
CA ILE A 58 -1.02 16.37 -2.38
C ILE A 58 0.25 16.16 -3.21
N GLU A 59 0.14 16.37 -4.51
CA GLU A 59 1.23 16.17 -5.49
C GLU A 59 2.41 17.12 -5.27
N LYS A 60 2.14 18.35 -4.82
CA LYS A 60 3.14 19.39 -4.55
C LYS A 60 2.77 20.20 -3.31
N PRO A 61 3.21 19.79 -2.12
CA PRO A 61 2.88 20.44 -0.85
C PRO A 61 3.15 21.95 -0.85
N SER A 62 4.28 22.41 -1.40
CA SER A 62 4.60 23.84 -1.47
C SER A 62 3.60 24.63 -2.30
N ALA A 63 3.11 24.04 -3.39
CA ALA A 63 2.09 24.65 -4.23
C ALA A 63 0.72 24.66 -3.55
N ALA A 64 0.47 23.80 -2.55
CA ALA A 64 -0.70 23.83 -1.67
C ALA A 64 -0.56 24.82 -0.50
N GLY A 65 0.58 25.53 -0.38
CA GLY A 65 0.87 26.45 0.71
C GLY A 65 1.35 25.76 1.99
N LEU A 66 1.69 24.47 1.92
CA LEU A 66 2.32 23.74 3.01
C LEU A 66 3.83 24.02 3.00
N ARG A 67 4.40 24.20 4.19
CA ARG A 67 5.85 24.41 4.35
C ARG A 67 6.43 23.21 5.08
N PHE A 68 7.26 22.43 4.41
CA PHE A 68 7.93 21.29 5.03
C PHE A 68 8.76 21.76 6.23
N VAL A 69 8.58 21.09 7.36
CA VAL A 69 9.31 21.36 8.60
C VAL A 69 10.44 20.35 8.76
N GLY A 70 10.13 19.08 8.55
CA GLY A 70 11.07 17.98 8.66
C GLY A 70 10.33 16.64 8.69
N TYR A 71 11.10 15.57 8.67
CA TYR A 71 10.60 14.24 8.95
C TYR A 71 10.33 14.06 10.45
N ALA A 72 9.42 13.15 10.80
CA ALA A 72 8.98 12.96 12.17
C ALA A 72 10.14 12.64 13.13
N ASP A 73 11.08 11.81 12.71
CA ASP A 73 12.27 11.42 13.47
C ASP A 73 13.32 12.53 13.58
N ASP A 74 13.41 13.42 12.58
CA ASP A 74 14.26 14.62 12.64
C ASP A 74 13.70 15.67 13.61
N VAL A 75 12.37 15.86 13.60
CA VAL A 75 11.65 16.81 14.46
C VAL A 75 11.58 16.31 15.91
N CYS A 76 11.28 15.03 16.10
CA CYS A 76 11.05 14.43 17.41
C CYS A 76 12.07 13.32 17.68
N ARG A 77 13.23 13.69 18.23
CA ARG A 77 14.37 12.80 18.56
C ARG A 77 14.07 11.59 19.45
N SER A 78 12.88 11.54 20.04
CA SER A 78 12.42 10.37 20.81
C SER A 78 11.94 9.22 19.93
N ILE A 79 11.61 9.50 18.67
CA ILE A 79 11.42 8.51 17.60
C ILE A 79 12.82 8.06 17.17
N ARG A 80 13.08 6.75 17.18
CA ARG A 80 14.43 6.17 17.02
C ARG A 80 14.57 5.27 15.78
N HIS A 81 13.76 5.53 14.76
CA HIS A 81 13.78 4.89 13.45
C HIS A 81 13.50 5.96 12.40
N THR A 82 13.80 5.66 11.13
CA THR A 82 13.71 6.61 10.02
C THR A 82 12.52 6.33 9.12
N GLY A 83 11.49 5.67 9.64
CA GLY A 83 10.31 5.21 8.89
C GLY A 83 9.88 3.80 9.29
N TRP A 84 8.92 3.28 8.53
CA TRP A 84 8.29 1.96 8.71
C TRP A 84 8.32 1.18 7.41
N PHE A 85 8.71 -0.09 7.48
CA PHE A 85 8.73 -0.97 6.31
C PHE A 85 7.32 -1.41 5.91
N THR A 86 7.03 -1.29 4.62
CA THR A 86 5.73 -1.64 4.02
C THR A 86 5.68 -3.08 3.51
N ASP A 87 6.81 -3.77 3.52
CA ASP A 87 6.96 -5.17 3.13
C ASP A 87 7.81 -5.93 4.17
N ASN A 88 7.91 -7.25 4.01
CA ASN A 88 8.71 -8.10 4.91
C ASN A 88 10.20 -8.13 4.53
N ASP A 89 10.53 -7.79 3.29
CA ASP A 89 11.91 -7.77 2.76
C ASP A 89 12.66 -6.49 3.14
N GLN A 90 11.98 -5.55 3.78
CA GLN A 90 12.45 -4.23 4.18
C GLN A 90 12.92 -3.39 2.97
N SER A 91 12.23 -3.53 1.83
CA SER A 91 12.63 -2.90 0.57
C SER A 91 12.02 -1.53 0.35
N GLU A 92 10.81 -1.30 0.86
CA GLU A 92 10.08 -0.04 0.73
C GLU A 92 9.70 0.55 2.10
N THR A 93 9.89 1.86 2.26
CA THR A 93 9.67 2.56 3.54
C THR A 93 8.69 3.73 3.41
N VAL A 94 7.79 3.83 4.37
CA VAL A 94 6.94 5.00 4.59
C VAL A 94 7.48 5.81 5.77
N ARG A 95 7.61 7.13 5.61
CA ARG A 95 8.17 8.01 6.64
C ARG A 95 7.19 9.14 6.98
N GLY A 96 7.09 9.44 8.28
CA GLY A 96 6.24 10.52 8.77
C GLY A 96 6.82 11.88 8.40
N VAL A 97 5.98 12.82 7.96
CA VAL A 97 6.37 14.18 7.56
C VAL A 97 5.54 15.23 8.26
N VAL A 98 6.19 16.33 8.65
CA VAL A 98 5.55 17.46 9.32
C VAL A 98 5.53 18.67 8.40
N TYR A 99 4.35 19.25 8.24
CA TYR A 99 4.17 20.50 7.49
C TYR A 99 3.62 21.60 8.39
N ARG A 100 4.10 22.82 8.19
CA ARG A 100 3.57 24.04 8.79
C ARG A 100 2.59 24.72 7.83
N ILE A 101 1.41 25.05 8.33
CA ILE A 101 0.37 25.79 7.60
C ILE A 101 0.37 27.28 8.02
N PRO A 102 -0.44 28.15 7.39
CA PRO A 102 -0.58 29.53 7.84
C PRO A 102 -1.03 29.61 9.31
N ALA A 103 -0.37 30.49 10.07
CA ALA A 103 -0.67 30.70 11.48
C ALA A 103 -2.14 31.12 11.69
N ARG A 104 -2.75 30.60 12.75
CA ARG A 104 -4.10 30.98 13.18
C ARG A 104 -3.99 31.80 14.46
N ASN A 105 -4.51 33.03 14.43
CA ASN A 105 -4.44 33.97 15.57
C ASN A 105 -3.01 34.24 16.08
N GLY A 106 -2.02 34.22 15.19
CA GLY A 106 -0.61 34.46 15.54
C GLY A 106 0.12 33.26 16.12
N VAL A 107 -0.55 32.10 16.24
CA VAL A 107 0.06 30.84 16.70
C VAL A 107 0.42 30.00 15.48
N GLU A 108 1.61 29.41 15.49
CA GLU A 108 2.02 28.46 14.45
C GLU A 108 1.09 27.24 14.43
N CYS A 109 0.93 26.64 13.27
CA CYS A 109 0.01 25.52 13.08
C CYS A 109 0.71 24.47 12.23
N PHE A 110 0.63 23.23 12.67
CA PHE A 110 1.29 22.07 12.08
C PHE A 110 0.26 21.01 11.74
N VAL A 111 0.55 20.25 10.69
CA VAL A 111 -0.23 19.09 10.25
C VAL A 111 0.72 17.92 10.01
N ALA A 112 0.18 16.72 10.22
CA ALA A 112 0.89 15.47 10.05
C ALA A 112 0.62 14.89 8.65
N GLY A 113 1.59 14.16 8.13
CA GLY A 113 1.43 13.36 6.92
C GLY A 113 2.43 12.23 6.85
N TYR A 114 2.43 11.52 5.73
CA TYR A 114 3.50 10.59 5.36
C TYR A 114 3.91 10.81 3.91
N ASP A 115 5.16 10.48 3.60
CA ASP A 115 5.64 10.22 2.24
C ASP A 115 6.09 8.76 2.12
N ASN A 116 6.40 8.34 0.89
CA ASN A 116 7.07 7.08 0.63
C ASN A 116 8.27 7.33 -0.29
N ASP A 117 9.27 6.47 -0.20
CA ASP A 117 10.51 6.55 -0.98
C ASP A 117 10.29 6.43 -2.51
N ILE A 118 9.17 5.87 -2.96
CA ILE A 118 8.85 5.64 -4.38
C ILE A 118 8.33 6.89 -5.09
N ASN A 119 7.47 7.69 -4.44
CA ASN A 119 6.80 8.81 -5.11
C ASN A 119 7.60 10.12 -5.10
N GLY A 120 8.77 10.11 -4.46
CA GLY A 120 9.64 11.26 -4.26
C GLY A 120 9.64 11.74 -2.81
N SER A 121 10.67 12.50 -2.44
CA SER A 121 10.92 12.88 -1.05
C SER A 121 10.28 14.22 -0.69
N ALA A 122 9.65 14.30 0.49
CA ALA A 122 9.02 15.52 0.99
C ALA A 122 10.00 16.71 1.12
N ASP A 123 11.28 16.46 1.44
CA ASP A 123 12.32 17.49 1.51
C ASP A 123 12.66 18.13 0.15
N ALA A 124 12.30 17.47 -0.94
CA ALA A 124 12.42 17.93 -2.32
C ALA A 124 11.09 18.41 -2.91
N ASP A 125 10.09 18.73 -2.07
CA ASP A 125 8.71 19.07 -2.48
C ASP A 125 8.01 17.94 -3.26
N GLY A 126 8.35 16.70 -2.90
CA GLY A 126 7.69 15.49 -3.38
C GLY A 126 6.24 15.36 -2.86
N PRO A 127 5.46 14.45 -3.47
CA PRO A 127 4.09 14.20 -3.04
C PRO A 127 4.01 13.72 -1.60
N ALA A 128 2.95 14.10 -0.91
CA ALA A 128 2.68 13.63 0.45
C ALA A 128 1.19 13.46 0.70
N CYS A 129 0.87 12.55 1.61
CA CYS A 129 -0.48 12.33 2.08
C CYS A 129 -0.67 12.97 3.45
N ILE A 130 -1.59 13.93 3.55
CA ILE A 130 -1.69 14.82 4.71
C ILE A 130 -3.00 14.62 5.46
N GLU A 131 -2.91 14.54 6.78
CA GLU A 131 -4.03 14.61 7.72
C GLU A 131 -4.19 16.06 8.21
N PHE A 132 -5.37 16.65 8.01
CA PHE A 132 -5.64 18.05 8.34
C PHE A 132 -6.11 18.27 9.78
N ASP A 133 -5.77 17.36 10.68
CA ASP A 133 -5.87 17.61 12.12
C ASP A 133 -4.72 18.52 12.54
N VAL A 134 -5.07 19.72 13.01
CA VAL A 134 -4.12 20.80 13.26
C VAL A 134 -3.73 20.83 14.73
N THR A 135 -2.43 20.96 14.99
CA THR A 135 -1.87 21.24 16.32
C THR A 135 -0.97 22.48 16.25
N ASP A 136 -0.79 23.16 17.37
CA ASP A 136 0.18 24.24 17.55
C ASP A 136 1.54 23.75 18.09
N GLU A 137 1.68 22.44 18.34
CA GLU A 137 2.91 21.83 18.84
C GLU A 137 3.60 20.97 17.77
N GLU A 138 4.81 21.38 17.39
CA GLU A 138 5.63 20.70 16.38
C GLU A 138 5.92 19.22 16.74
N TYR A 139 6.23 18.95 18.01
CA TYR A 139 6.50 17.59 18.51
C TYR A 139 5.25 16.68 18.46
N THR A 140 4.08 17.25 18.73
CA THR A 140 2.81 16.51 18.67
C THR A 140 2.49 16.15 17.22
N ALA A 141 2.70 17.07 16.27
CA ALA A 141 2.55 16.79 14.85
C ALA A 141 3.52 15.69 14.37
N ALA A 142 4.77 15.69 14.84
CA ALA A 142 5.74 14.65 14.52
C ALA A 142 5.30 13.26 15.01
N ARG A 143 4.80 13.16 16.24
CA ARG A 143 4.26 11.90 16.78
C ARG A 143 3.03 11.41 16.01
N TRP A 144 2.17 12.33 15.57
CA TRP A 144 1.02 11.97 14.74
C TRP A 144 1.42 11.50 13.34
N ALA A 145 2.43 12.14 12.73
CA ALA A 145 2.98 11.75 11.45
C ALA A 145 3.63 10.35 11.52
N ASP A 146 4.37 10.07 12.59
CA ASP A 146 4.97 8.75 12.80
C ASP A 146 3.93 7.64 12.95
N GLY A 147 2.91 7.83 13.81
CA GLY A 147 1.83 6.86 13.96
C GLY A 147 0.94 6.74 12.71
N LEU A 148 0.90 7.77 11.85
CA LEU A 148 0.25 7.67 10.54
C LEU A 148 1.07 6.80 9.58
N ALA A 149 2.40 6.99 9.55
CA ALA A 149 3.30 6.16 8.77
C ALA A 149 3.27 4.69 9.20
N GLU A 150 3.25 4.41 10.51
CA GLU A 150 3.09 3.07 11.08
C GLU A 150 1.84 2.37 10.57
N MET A 151 0.68 3.03 10.69
CA MET A 151 -0.61 2.49 10.24
C MET A 151 -0.61 2.16 8.75
N ILE A 152 -0.03 3.03 7.92
CA ILE A 152 0.04 2.81 6.47
C ILE A 152 0.93 1.60 6.18
N ALA A 153 2.11 1.53 6.81
CA ALA A 153 3.03 0.43 6.61
C ALA A 153 2.45 -0.91 7.07
N GLU A 154 1.72 -0.95 8.19
CA GLU A 154 0.97 -2.14 8.62
C GLU A 154 -0.08 -2.55 7.59
N ARG A 155 -0.87 -1.60 7.09
CA ARG A 155 -1.92 -1.88 6.11
C ARG A 155 -1.36 -2.41 4.79
N GLU A 156 -0.26 -1.84 4.29
CA GLU A 156 0.39 -2.33 3.07
C GLU A 156 0.97 -3.74 3.28
N ARG A 157 1.57 -4.02 4.45
CA ARG A 157 2.03 -5.37 4.79
C ARG A 157 0.89 -6.38 4.83
N ASP A 158 -0.24 -6.03 5.44
CA ASP A 158 -1.43 -6.89 5.49
C ASP A 158 -1.99 -7.14 4.08
N HIS A 159 -2.06 -6.10 3.25
CA HIS A 159 -2.51 -6.20 1.86
C HIS A 159 -1.60 -7.10 1.03
N SER A 160 -0.28 -6.89 1.11
CA SER A 160 0.74 -7.68 0.44
C SER A 160 0.70 -9.16 0.86
N SER A 161 0.50 -9.41 2.16
CA SER A 161 0.37 -10.75 2.73
C SER A 161 -0.88 -11.47 2.21
N ALA A 162 -2.03 -10.78 2.22
CA ALA A 162 -3.28 -11.32 1.68
C ALA A 162 -3.19 -11.64 0.19
N TRP A 163 -2.62 -10.73 -0.61
CA TRP A 163 -2.42 -10.93 -2.04
C TRP A 163 -1.48 -12.11 -2.33
N SER A 164 -0.35 -12.20 -1.61
CA SER A 164 0.63 -13.27 -1.75
C SER A 164 0.04 -14.65 -1.40
N ALA A 165 -0.78 -14.73 -0.34
CA ALA A 165 -1.52 -15.93 0.00
C ALA A 165 -2.47 -16.36 -1.13
N GLY A 166 -3.18 -15.40 -1.74
CA GLY A 166 -4.04 -15.64 -2.90
C GLY A 166 -3.25 -16.20 -4.10
N LEU A 167 -2.11 -15.59 -4.42
CA LEU A 167 -1.22 -16.06 -5.47
C LEU A 167 -0.74 -17.49 -5.21
N ARG A 168 -0.34 -17.80 -3.97
CA ARG A 168 0.13 -19.13 -3.59
C ARG A 168 -0.95 -20.20 -3.76
N VAL A 169 -2.21 -19.87 -3.45
CA VAL A 169 -3.34 -20.78 -3.70
C VAL A 169 -3.56 -20.98 -5.21
N ALA A 170 -3.41 -19.94 -6.03
CA ALA A 170 -3.52 -20.07 -7.49
C ALA A 170 -2.44 -21.01 -8.05
N GLU A 171 -1.18 -20.87 -7.62
CA GLU A 171 -0.08 -21.76 -7.98
C GLU A 171 -0.36 -23.21 -7.57
N ASN A 172 -0.75 -23.44 -6.31
CA ASN A 172 -1.10 -24.77 -5.82
C ASN A 172 -2.24 -25.40 -6.63
N ARG A 173 -3.24 -24.61 -7.07
CA ARG A 173 -4.33 -25.11 -7.92
C ARG A 173 -3.84 -25.54 -9.29
N ALA A 174 -2.91 -24.81 -9.90
CA ALA A 174 -2.28 -25.20 -11.16
C ALA A 174 -1.48 -26.50 -10.99
N GLU A 175 -0.64 -26.60 -9.95
CA GLU A 175 0.13 -27.80 -9.66
C GLU A 175 -0.77 -29.03 -9.40
N ILE A 176 -1.87 -28.86 -8.65
CA ILE A 176 -2.86 -29.92 -8.44
C ILE A 176 -3.48 -30.38 -9.77
N ALA A 177 -3.74 -29.47 -10.71
CA ALA A 177 -4.27 -29.82 -12.03
C ALA A 177 -3.28 -30.69 -12.81
N ASP A 178 -2.00 -30.31 -12.84
CA ASP A 178 -0.95 -31.08 -13.50
C ASP A 178 -0.72 -32.46 -12.86
N MET A 179 -0.74 -32.54 -11.52
CA MET A 179 -0.67 -33.79 -10.79
C MET A 179 -1.86 -34.71 -11.13
N ARG A 180 -3.07 -34.16 -11.27
CA ARG A 180 -4.26 -34.91 -11.67
C ARG A 180 -4.13 -35.48 -13.08
N GLU A 181 -3.61 -34.72 -14.04
CA GLU A 181 -3.35 -35.23 -15.39
C GLU A 181 -2.29 -36.33 -15.37
N THR A 182 -1.25 -36.18 -14.57
CA THR A 182 -0.22 -37.22 -14.38
C THR A 182 -0.82 -38.50 -13.78
N VAL A 183 -1.69 -38.38 -12.76
CA VAL A 183 -2.40 -39.53 -12.19
C VAL A 183 -3.27 -40.24 -13.25
N LYS A 184 -4.01 -39.48 -14.06
CA LYS A 184 -4.82 -40.06 -15.15
C LYS A 184 -3.96 -40.83 -16.14
N ALA A 185 -2.81 -40.27 -16.54
CA ALA A 185 -1.87 -40.92 -17.45
C ALA A 185 -1.31 -42.23 -16.86
N LEU A 186 -0.87 -42.24 -15.60
CA LEU A 186 -0.37 -43.44 -14.91
C LEU A 186 -1.45 -44.52 -14.78
N LEU A 187 -2.71 -44.13 -14.54
CA LEU A 187 -3.83 -45.06 -14.49
C LEU A 187 -4.17 -45.64 -15.88
N ALA A 188 -4.01 -44.86 -16.95
CA ALA A 188 -4.13 -45.35 -18.32
C ALA A 188 -3.02 -46.35 -18.66
N GLU A 189 -1.76 -46.00 -18.37
CA GLU A 189 -0.59 -46.89 -18.54
C GLU A 189 -0.79 -48.21 -17.78
N ARG A 190 -1.25 -48.14 -16.54
CA ARG A 190 -1.55 -49.34 -15.74
C ARG A 190 -2.61 -50.24 -16.40
N ARG A 191 -3.62 -49.67 -17.05
CA ARG A 191 -4.66 -50.44 -17.77
C ARG A 191 -4.09 -51.10 -19.01
N GLU A 192 -3.25 -50.40 -19.76
CA GLU A 192 -2.59 -50.92 -20.96
C GLU A 192 -1.63 -52.07 -20.61
N ILE A 193 -0.78 -51.90 -19.60
CA ILE A 193 0.18 -52.92 -19.15
C ILE A 193 -0.52 -54.21 -18.73
N ARG A 194 -1.69 -54.11 -18.08
CA ARG A 194 -2.50 -55.28 -17.72
C ARG A 194 -3.02 -56.05 -18.94
N ALA A 195 -3.18 -55.39 -20.08
CA ALA A 195 -3.67 -56.00 -21.30
C ALA A 195 -2.56 -56.59 -22.18
N THR A 196 -1.34 -56.03 -22.12
CA THR A 196 -0.29 -56.31 -23.12
C THR A 196 0.95 -57.03 -22.57
N VAL A 197 1.23 -56.92 -21.27
CA VAL A 197 2.47 -57.45 -20.67
C VAL A 197 2.26 -58.85 -20.10
N ASP A 198 3.33 -59.66 -20.15
CA ASP A 198 3.39 -60.99 -19.52
C ASP A 198 2.81 -60.97 -18.09
N PRO A 199 1.79 -61.80 -17.79
CA PRO A 199 1.13 -61.87 -16.49
C PRO A 199 2.08 -62.03 -15.30
N VAL A 200 3.26 -62.62 -15.49
CA VAL A 200 4.25 -62.79 -14.41
C VAL A 200 4.89 -61.46 -13.99
N LYS A 201 5.06 -60.51 -14.92
CA LYS A 201 5.70 -59.20 -14.66
C LYS A 201 4.72 -58.10 -14.25
N VAL A 202 3.43 -58.27 -14.61
CA VAL A 202 2.36 -57.31 -14.32
C VAL A 202 2.25 -56.92 -12.83
N PRO A 203 2.35 -57.84 -11.84
CA PRO A 203 2.21 -57.48 -10.43
C PRO A 203 3.24 -56.45 -9.96
N THR A 204 4.51 -56.64 -10.29
CA THR A 204 5.61 -55.75 -9.88
C THR A 204 5.46 -54.36 -10.49
N ILE A 205 5.15 -54.27 -11.79
CA ILE A 205 4.97 -52.98 -12.47
C ILE A 205 3.73 -52.26 -11.92
N CYS A 206 2.62 -52.99 -11.73
CA CYS A 206 1.42 -52.43 -11.12
C CYS A 206 1.65 -51.94 -9.69
N ALA A 207 2.52 -52.59 -8.91
CA ALA A 207 2.87 -52.15 -7.56
C ALA A 207 3.59 -50.80 -7.60
N SER A 208 4.59 -50.64 -8.46
CA SER A 208 5.31 -49.37 -8.63
C SER A 208 4.40 -48.24 -9.11
N LEU A 209 3.52 -48.49 -10.09
CA LEU A 209 2.57 -47.48 -10.56
C LEU A 209 1.56 -47.09 -9.47
N LYS A 210 1.08 -48.05 -8.66
CA LYS A 210 0.22 -47.76 -7.51
C LYS A 210 0.91 -46.87 -6.48
N GLU A 211 2.18 -47.15 -6.18
CA GLU A 211 2.96 -46.36 -5.25
C GLU A 211 3.12 -44.91 -5.74
N ARG A 212 3.48 -44.72 -7.02
CA ARG A 212 3.57 -43.38 -7.64
C ARG A 212 2.24 -42.62 -7.59
N VAL A 213 1.13 -43.30 -7.91
CA VAL A 213 -0.21 -42.70 -7.81
C VAL A 213 -0.53 -42.33 -6.36
N SER A 214 -0.20 -43.17 -5.37
CA SER A 214 -0.44 -42.87 -3.96
C SER A 214 0.28 -41.59 -3.53
N ARG A 215 1.58 -41.47 -3.86
CA ARG A 215 2.36 -40.27 -3.52
C ARG A 215 1.76 -39.00 -4.12
N LEU A 216 1.39 -39.02 -5.40
CA LEU A 216 0.73 -37.86 -6.03
C LEU A 216 -0.61 -37.51 -5.38
N LEU A 217 -1.37 -38.50 -4.89
CA LEU A 217 -2.62 -38.24 -4.18
C LEU A 217 -2.39 -37.66 -2.78
N ASP A 218 -1.32 -38.10 -2.10
CA ASP A 218 -0.88 -37.50 -0.83
C ASP A 218 -0.43 -36.05 -1.07
N ASP A 219 0.40 -35.77 -2.08
CA ASP A 219 0.84 -34.42 -2.43
C ASP A 219 -0.35 -33.50 -2.76
N ILE A 220 -1.35 -34.01 -3.49
CA ILE A 220 -2.60 -33.28 -3.78
C ILE A 220 -3.38 -32.98 -2.49
N ARG A 221 -3.43 -33.92 -1.54
CA ARG A 221 -4.12 -33.71 -0.25
C ARG A 221 -3.41 -32.61 0.52
N ASP A 222 -2.09 -32.71 0.67
CA ASP A 222 -1.29 -31.77 1.45
C ASP A 222 -1.40 -30.34 0.87
N LYS A 223 -1.41 -30.19 -0.46
CA LYS A 223 -1.66 -28.89 -1.12
C LYS A 223 -3.08 -28.35 -0.92
N ARG A 224 -4.08 -29.21 -0.74
CA ARG A 224 -5.45 -28.74 -0.42
C ARG A 224 -5.54 -28.25 1.01
N GLU A 225 -4.92 -28.97 1.94
CA GLU A 225 -4.83 -28.56 3.33
C GLU A 225 -4.05 -27.23 3.46
N GLU A 226 -2.99 -27.04 2.67
CA GLU A 226 -2.30 -25.75 2.55
C GLU A 226 -3.23 -24.64 2.03
N ASN A 227 -3.98 -24.90 0.95
CA ASN A 227 -4.91 -23.91 0.41
C ASN A 227 -6.01 -23.53 1.40
N GLU A 228 -6.50 -24.48 2.20
CA GLU A 228 -7.47 -24.22 3.26
C GLU A 228 -6.84 -23.32 4.35
N ARG A 229 -5.62 -23.63 4.79
CA ARG A 229 -4.88 -22.80 5.76
C ARG A 229 -4.64 -21.38 5.27
N LEU A 230 -4.21 -21.20 4.02
CA LEU A 230 -3.98 -19.88 3.42
C LEU A 230 -5.28 -19.07 3.27
N ALA A 231 -6.40 -19.75 2.97
CA ALA A 231 -7.69 -19.10 2.81
C ALA A 231 -8.31 -18.65 4.15
N ASP A 232 -7.99 -19.33 5.26
CA ASP A 232 -8.41 -18.93 6.60
C ASP A 232 -7.76 -17.60 7.04
N GLY A 233 -6.62 -17.24 6.46
CA GLY A 233 -5.91 -15.96 6.66
C GLY A 233 -5.13 -15.86 7.97
N ASP A 234 -5.54 -16.53 9.03
CA ASP A 234 -4.84 -16.52 10.33
C ASP A 234 -3.57 -17.40 10.37
N HIS A 235 -3.15 -17.96 9.23
CA HIS A 235 -1.95 -18.78 9.13
C HIS A 235 -0.70 -17.92 9.00
N VAL A 236 0.21 -18.02 9.96
CA VAL A 236 1.53 -17.39 9.92
C VAL A 236 2.57 -18.46 9.61
N ASP A 237 3.24 -18.35 8.47
CA ASP A 237 4.47 -19.08 8.17
C ASP A 237 5.61 -18.12 7.80
N ASP A 238 6.86 -18.63 7.75
CA ASP A 238 8.06 -17.81 7.50
C ASP A 238 8.07 -17.13 6.11
N GLY A 239 7.20 -17.56 5.18
CA GLY A 239 7.09 -17.02 3.82
C GLY A 239 5.78 -16.29 3.52
N CYS A 240 4.78 -16.39 4.40
CA CYS A 240 3.46 -15.81 4.27
C CYS A 240 2.97 -15.42 5.67
N PRO A 241 3.17 -14.16 6.09
CA PRO A 241 2.50 -13.66 7.28
C PRO A 241 1.00 -13.80 7.09
N GLY A 242 0.30 -14.18 8.15
CA GLY A 242 -1.16 -14.21 8.12
C GLY A 242 -1.73 -12.82 7.86
N PHE A 243 -2.96 -12.78 7.40
CA PHE A 243 -3.76 -11.57 7.23
C PHE A 243 -5.12 -11.74 7.90
N TYR A 244 -5.70 -10.66 8.41
CA TYR A 244 -7.00 -10.74 9.08
C TYR A 244 -8.12 -10.99 8.07
N SER A 245 -8.58 -12.23 7.96
CA SER A 245 -9.64 -12.63 7.01
C SER A 245 -11.03 -12.03 7.30
N GLY A 246 -11.21 -11.39 8.46
CA GLY A 246 -12.40 -10.61 8.78
C GLY A 246 -12.48 -9.25 8.08
N ASP A 247 -11.37 -8.73 7.55
CA ASP A 247 -11.34 -7.46 6.80
C ASP A 247 -11.75 -7.68 5.33
N GLU A 248 -12.81 -7.00 4.89
CA GLU A 248 -13.32 -7.09 3.52
C GLU A 248 -12.29 -6.63 2.47
N SER A 249 -11.46 -5.65 2.79
CA SER A 249 -10.41 -5.17 1.89
C SER A 249 -9.31 -6.20 1.72
N LEU A 250 -8.87 -6.87 2.78
CA LEU A 250 -7.86 -7.93 2.70
C LEU A 250 -8.40 -9.17 1.97
N ARG A 251 -9.67 -9.51 2.16
CA ARG A 251 -10.34 -10.55 1.36
C ARG A 251 -10.36 -10.23 -0.13
N ALA A 252 -10.57 -8.96 -0.50
CA ALA A 252 -10.52 -8.53 -1.88
C ALA A 252 -9.10 -8.68 -2.45
N SER A 253 -8.06 -8.31 -1.70
CA SER A 253 -6.65 -8.49 -2.09
C SER A 253 -6.29 -9.97 -2.28
N PHE A 254 -6.76 -10.85 -1.39
CA PHE A 254 -6.62 -12.30 -1.55
C PHE A 254 -7.31 -12.82 -2.83
N ALA A 255 -8.53 -12.34 -3.11
CA ALA A 255 -9.26 -12.69 -4.33
C ALA A 255 -8.56 -12.19 -5.60
N GLU A 256 -7.97 -11.02 -5.56
CA GLU A 256 -7.14 -10.49 -6.64
C GLU A 256 -5.91 -11.38 -6.88
N GLY A 257 -5.22 -11.81 -5.82
CA GLY A 257 -4.10 -12.74 -5.92
C GLY A 257 -4.50 -14.10 -6.52
N LEU A 258 -5.73 -14.55 -6.30
CA LEU A 258 -6.29 -15.75 -6.95
C LEU A 258 -6.52 -15.59 -8.47
N GLY A 259 -6.47 -14.36 -8.99
CA GLY A 259 -6.86 -14.01 -10.36
C GLY A 259 -8.38 -13.90 -10.56
N ALA A 260 -9.15 -13.69 -9.49
CA ALA A 260 -10.59 -13.44 -9.58
C ALA A 260 -10.83 -11.93 -9.71
N SER A 261 -10.94 -11.44 -10.95
CA SER A 261 -11.37 -10.07 -11.27
C SER A 261 -12.86 -9.98 -11.56
#